data_AF-N0DPV2-F1
#
_entry.id   AF-N0DPV2-F1
#
_cell.length_a   1.000
_cell.length_b   1.000
_cell.length_c   1.000
_cell.angle_alpha   90.00
_cell.angle_beta   90.00
_cell.angle_gamma   90.00
#
_symmetry.space_group_name_H-M   'P 1'
#
loop_
_entity.id
_entity.type
_entity.pdbx_description
1 polymer ?
#
loop_
_entity_poly.entity_id
_entity_poly.type
_entity_poly.pdbx_seq_one_letter_code
_entity_poly.pdbx_strand_id
1 'polypeptide(L)'
;LLPSPNNRWINNRLSTLQLWFLQLITKQLMMLLNKAGHKWALILTSLMAFLLLINLLGLLPYTFTPTTQLSMNMALAFPLWLATLLLGLRNQPPVSLSHL
;
A
#
# COMPACT_ATOMS: atom_id res chain seq x y z
N LEU A 1 12.56 -1.87 15.03
CA LEU A 1 11.42 -2.83 14.94
C LEU A 1 11.13 -3.28 13.50
N LEU A 2 12.03 -3.06 12.54
CA LEU A 2 12.00 -3.75 11.25
C LEU A 2 12.87 -5.01 11.36
N PRO A 3 12.48 -6.14 10.74
CA PRO A 3 13.31 -7.34 10.76
C PRO A 3 14.63 -7.01 10.06
N SER A 4 15.74 -7.07 10.81
CA SER A 4 17.08 -7.00 10.22
C SER A 4 17.23 -8.12 9.21
N PRO A 5 17.84 -7.88 8.04
CA PRO A 5 18.13 -8.98 7.10
C PRO A 5 18.99 -10.00 7.84
N ASN A 6 18.42 -11.17 8.07
CA ASN A 6 19.05 -12.22 8.85
C ASN A 6 19.11 -13.45 7.96
N ASN A 7 20.30 -14.00 7.76
CA ASN A 7 20.53 -15.15 6.88
C ASN A 7 20.08 -16.48 7.51
N ARG A 8 19.10 -16.44 8.42
CA ARG A 8 18.60 -17.62 9.13
C ARG A 8 17.51 -18.27 8.30
N TRP A 9 17.65 -19.58 8.10
CA TRP A 9 16.66 -20.39 7.38
C TRP A 9 15.35 -20.53 8.17
N ILE A 10 15.43 -20.47 9.50
CA ILE A 10 14.28 -20.53 10.40
C ILE A 10 13.96 -19.13 10.88
N ASN A 11 12.74 -18.68 10.59
CA ASN A 11 12.23 -17.38 11.01
C ASN A 11 11.56 -17.45 12.39
N ASN A 12 11.52 -16.30 13.08
CA ASN A 12 10.80 -16.16 14.35
C ASN A 12 9.28 -16.16 14.12
N ARG A 13 8.51 -16.59 15.13
CA ARG A 13 7.03 -16.66 15.06
C ARG A 13 6.37 -15.34 14.66
N LEU A 14 6.89 -14.21 15.14
CA LEU A 14 6.37 -12.89 14.78
C LEU A 14 6.61 -12.59 13.29
N SER A 15 7.79 -12.90 12.77
CA SER A 15 8.11 -12.68 11.36
C SER A 15 7.32 -13.58 10.43
N THR A 16 6.99 -14.81 10.84
CA THR A 16 6.13 -15.70 10.03
C THR A 16 4.70 -15.17 9.96
N LEU A 17 4.15 -14.65 11.07
CA LEU A 17 2.83 -14.00 11.08
C LEU A 17 2.80 -12.72 10.23
N GLN A 18 3.82 -11.87 10.33
CA GLN A 18 3.94 -10.66 9.51
C GLN A 18 4.03 -10.99 8.02
N LEU A 19 4.84 -11.99 7.65
CA LEU A 19 4.97 -12.43 6.26
C LEU A 19 3.65 -13.01 5.74
N TRP A 20 2.99 -13.85 6.53
CA TRP A 20 1.70 -14.44 6.16
C TRP A 20 0.64 -13.36 5.94
N PHE A 21 0.57 -12.35 6.82
CA PHE A 21 -0.34 -11.23 6.68
C PHE A 21 -0.08 -10.41 5.41
N LEU A 22 1.18 -10.07 5.13
CA LEU A 22 1.55 -9.35 3.91
C LEU A 22 1.21 -10.15 2.65
N GLN A 23 1.46 -11.46 2.64
CA GLN A 23 1.11 -12.35 1.52
C GLN A 23 -0.40 -12.41 1.28
N LEU A 24 -1.20 -12.38 2.34
CA LEU A 24 -2.65 -12.40 2.23
C LEU A 24 -3.19 -11.09 1.63
N ILE A 25 -2.70 -9.94 2.11
CA ILE A 25 -3.05 -8.63 1.55
C ILE A 25 -2.62 -8.53 0.08
N THR A 26 -1.37 -8.89 -0.24
CA THR A 26 -0.86 -8.80 -1.61
C THR A 26 -1.68 -9.67 -2.55
N LYS A 27 -2.02 -10.90 -2.14
CA LYS A 27 -2.83 -11.83 -2.93
C LYS A 27 -4.24 -11.28 -3.19
N GLN A 28 -4.91 -10.78 -2.15
CA GLN A 28 -6.27 -10.25 -2.29
C GLN A 28 -6.30 -9.01 -3.20
N LEU A 29 -5.36 -8.09 -3.01
CA LEU A 29 -5.32 -6.84 -3.77
C LEU A 29 -4.95 -7.08 -5.24
N MET A 30 -4.06 -8.03 -5.51
CA MET A 30 -3.59 -8.34 -6.87
C MET A 30 -4.57 -9.22 -7.65
N MET A 31 -5.49 -9.93 -6.99
CA MET A 31 -6.47 -10.78 -7.66
C MET A 31 -7.41 -10.01 -8.61
N LEU A 32 -7.70 -8.75 -8.28
CA LEU A 32 -8.59 -7.89 -9.07
C LEU A 32 -7.89 -7.17 -10.23
N LEU A 33 -6.56 -7.25 -10.31
CA LEU A 33 -5.75 -6.45 -11.22
C LEU A 33 -5.14 -7.32 -12.32
N ASN A 34 -5.08 -6.77 -13.54
CA ASN A 34 -4.37 -7.40 -14.65
C ASN A 34 -2.85 -7.44 -14.41
N LYS A 35 -2.14 -8.29 -15.15
CA LYS A 35 -0.68 -8.50 -14.98
C LYS A 35 0.15 -7.22 -15.03
N ALA A 36 -0.25 -6.23 -15.82
CA ALA A 36 0.43 -4.93 -15.88
C ALA A 36 0.35 -4.16 -14.55
N GLY A 37 -0.73 -4.34 -13.79
CA GLY A 37 -0.96 -3.75 -12.48
C GLY A 37 -0.12 -4.37 -11.36
N HIS A 38 0.40 -5.60 -11.53
CA HIS A 38 1.26 -6.24 -10.52
C HIS A 38 2.56 -5.47 -10.24
N LYS A 39 3.00 -4.60 -11.15
CA LYS A 39 4.13 -3.69 -10.91
C LYS A 39 3.89 -2.75 -9.71
N TRP A 40 2.64 -2.45 -9.41
CA TRP A 40 2.22 -1.60 -8.30
C TRP A 40 2.04 -2.38 -6.99
N ALA A 41 2.29 -3.69 -6.97
CA ALA A 41 2.07 -4.52 -5.79
C ALA A 41 2.83 -4.01 -4.57
N LEU A 42 4.10 -3.68 -4.73
CA LEU A 42 4.93 -3.21 -3.62
C LEU A 42 4.39 -1.92 -3.03
N ILE A 43 4.09 -0.92 -3.87
CA ILE A 43 3.67 0.40 -3.37
C ILE A 43 2.30 0.35 -2.70
N LEU A 44 1.33 -0.36 -3.30
CA LEU A 44 -0.03 -0.48 -2.75
C LEU A 44 -0.05 -1.27 -1.43
N THR A 45 0.75 -2.33 -1.34
CA THR A 45 0.80 -3.16 -0.12
C THR A 45 1.55 -2.45 1.01
N SER A 46 2.61 -1.71 0.69
CA SER A 46 3.31 -0.86 1.66
C SER A 46 2.43 0.28 2.18
N LEU A 47 1.65 0.92 1.30
CA LEU A 47 0.73 2.00 1.68
C LEU A 47 -0.39 1.47 2.60
N MET A 48 -1.00 0.34 2.25
CA MET A 48 -2.01 -0.30 3.08
C MET A 48 -1.45 -0.63 4.46
N ALA A 49 -0.28 -1.25 4.53
CA ALA A 49 0.37 -1.60 5.80
C ALA A 49 0.71 -0.35 6.63
N PHE A 50 1.21 0.72 5.99
CA PHE A 50 1.52 1.99 6.64
C PHE A 50 0.28 2.65 7.25
N LEU A 51 -0.80 2.81 6.48
CA LEU A 51 -2.03 3.43 6.93
C LEU A 51 -2.71 2.61 8.03
N LEU A 52 -2.71 1.28 7.90
CA LEU A 52 -3.25 0.39 8.94
C LEU A 52 -2.46 0.54 10.24
N LEU A 53 -1.12 0.48 10.17
CA LEU A 53 -0.27 0.58 11.36
C LEU A 53 -0.48 1.92 12.08
N ILE A 54 -0.46 3.03 11.33
CA ILE A 54 -0.54 4.36 11.94
C ILE A 54 -1.93 4.62 12.52
N ASN A 55 -3.00 4.14 11.87
CA ASN A 55 -4.36 4.27 12.40
C ASN A 55 -4.59 3.37 13.63
N LEU A 56 -4.01 2.17 13.66
CA LEU A 56 -4.12 1.27 14.81
C LEU A 56 -3.37 1.82 16.03
N LEU A 57 -2.21 2.46 15.82
CA LEU A 57 -1.48 3.17 16.87
C LEU A 57 -2.29 4.32 17.46
N GLY A 58 -3.13 4.99 16.65
CA GLY A 58 -3.99 6.09 17.10
C GLY A 58 -5.12 5.70 18.04
N LEU A 59 -5.40 4.40 18.19
CA LEU A 59 -6.37 3.91 19.16
C LEU A 59 -5.83 3.91 20.60
N LEU A 60 -4.52 4.10 20.77
CA LEU A 60 -3.91 4.17 22.10
C LEU A 60 -4.28 5.50 22.78
N PRO A 61 -4.43 5.51 24.11
CA PRO A 61 -4.74 6.75 24.83
C PRO A 61 -3.61 7.76 24.67
N TYR A 62 -3.98 9.02 24.43
CA TYR A 62 -3.06 10.16 24.26
C TYR A 62 -2.09 10.07 23.06
N THR A 63 -2.38 9.25 22.04
CA THR A 63 -1.59 9.24 20.80
C THR A 63 -2.26 10.07 19.70
N PHE A 64 -1.56 11.06 19.17
CA PHE A 64 -1.99 11.81 17.99
C PHE A 64 -1.43 11.19 16.72
N THR A 65 -2.29 10.84 15.78
CA THR A 65 -1.89 10.29 14.48
C THR A 65 -1.94 11.36 13.39
N PRO A 66 -0.93 11.43 12.50
CA PRO A 66 -0.90 12.42 11.43
C PRO A 66 -1.99 12.19 10.37
N THR A 67 -2.60 11.01 10.29
CA THR A 67 -3.73 10.70 9.39
C THR A 67 -5.03 11.44 9.74
N THR A 68 -5.11 12.04 10.93
CA THR A 68 -6.21 12.95 11.31
C THR A 68 -6.14 14.28 10.57
N GLN A 69 -4.95 14.67 10.09
CA GLN A 69 -4.76 15.90 9.35
C GLN A 69 -5.03 15.66 7.86
N LEU A 70 -5.93 16.47 7.29
CA LEU A 70 -6.27 16.42 5.86
C LEU A 70 -5.03 16.56 4.96
N SER A 71 -4.05 17.37 5.37
CA SER A 71 -2.81 17.59 4.64
C SER A 71 -2.04 16.30 4.38
N MET A 72 -1.91 15.43 5.39
CA MET A 72 -1.22 14.14 5.27
C MET A 72 -1.96 13.21 4.30
N ASN A 73 -3.29 13.15 4.40
CA ASN A 73 -4.10 12.29 3.52
C ASN A 73 -4.03 12.77 2.06
N MET A 74 -4.09 14.08 1.82
CA MET A 74 -3.97 14.66 0.48
C MET A 74 -2.57 14.50 -0.10
N ALA A 75 -1.52 14.63 0.73
CA ALA A 75 -0.14 14.42 0.30
C ALA A 75 0.11 12.99 -0.22
N LEU A 76 -0.59 11.99 0.31
CA LEU A 76 -0.52 10.61 -0.17
C LEU A 76 -1.49 10.35 -1.33
N ALA A 77 -2.74 10.82 -1.24
CA ALA A 77 -3.78 10.51 -2.21
C ALA A 77 -3.53 11.18 -3.57
N PHE A 78 -3.16 12.46 -3.59
CA PHE A 78 -3.04 13.23 -4.82
C PHE A 78 -1.97 12.67 -5.78
N PRO A 79 -0.73 12.38 -5.35
CA PRO A 79 0.29 11.84 -6.25
C PRO A 79 -0.06 10.44 -6.77
N LEU A 80 -0.64 9.57 -5.94
CA LEU A 80 -1.01 8.21 -6.35
C LEU A 80 -2.16 8.23 -7.37
N TRP A 81 -3.17 9.06 -7.13
CA TRP A 81 -4.27 9.25 -8.06
C TRP A 81 -3.80 9.86 -9.39
N LEU A 82 -2.95 10.89 -9.33
CA LEU A 82 -2.40 11.52 -10.53
C LEU A 82 -1.55 10.52 -11.33
N ALA A 83 -0.78 9.67 -10.66
CA ALA A 83 0.06 8.67 -11.32
C ALA A 83 -0.77 7.64 -12.10
N THR A 84 -1.92 7.18 -11.59
CA THR A 84 -2.79 6.26 -12.33
C THR A 84 -3.45 6.94 -13.54
N LEU A 85 -3.83 8.20 -13.41
CA LEU A 85 -4.41 9.01 -14.49
C LEU A 85 -3.40 9.22 -15.63
N LEU A 86 -2.17 9.64 -15.30
CA LEU A 86 -1.08 9.82 -16.26
C LEU A 86 -0.70 8.48 -16.93
N LEU A 87 -0.70 7.37 -16.19
CA LEU A 87 -0.44 6.05 -16.75
C LEU A 87 -1.53 5.64 -17.76
N GLY A 88 -2.79 5.93 -17.48
CA GLY A 88 -3.92 5.71 -18.39
C GLY A 88 -3.78 6.52 -19.68
N LEU A 89 -3.55 7.83 -19.55
CA LEU A 89 -3.34 8.73 -20.70
C LEU A 89 -2.11 8.33 -21.53
N ARG A 90 -1.03 7.87 -20.90
CA ARG A 90 0.20 7.47 -21.59
C ARG A 90 0.03 6.16 -22.37
N ASN A 91 -0.65 5.18 -21.79
CA ASN A 91 -0.72 3.84 -22.37
C ASN A 91 -1.92 3.65 -23.32
N GLN A 92 -3.06 4.26 -23.00
CA GLN A 92 -4.30 4.11 -23.77
C GLN A 92 -5.11 5.43 -23.78
N PRO A 93 -4.58 6.48 -24.43
CA PRO A 93 -5.23 7.80 -24.47
C PRO A 93 -6.70 7.79 -24.93
N PRO A 94 -7.10 7.09 -26.02
CA PRO A 94 -8.50 7.12 -26.47
C PRO A 94 -9.44 6.45 -25.47
N VAL A 95 -9.04 5.34 -24.86
CA VAL A 95 -9.86 4.65 -23.85
C VAL A 95 -10.00 5.52 -22.60
N SER A 96 -8.90 6.13 -22.12
CA SER A 96 -8.97 7.02 -20.97
C SER A 96 -9.84 8.27 -21.19
N LEU A 97 -9.82 8.84 -22.40
CA LEU A 97 -10.66 9.99 -22.76
C LEU A 97 -12.13 9.58 -23.01
N SER A 98 -12.38 8.34 -23.42
CA SER A 98 -13.75 7.83 -23.62
C SER A 98 -14.54 7.64 -22.32
N HIS A 99 -13.87 7.68 -21.17
CA HIS A 99 -14.48 7.65 -19.84
C HIS A 99 -14.79 9.04 -19.26
N LEU A 100 -14.47 10.13 -19.98
CA LEU A 100 -14.87 11.51 -19.64
C LEU A 100 -16.29 11.79 -20.13
#